data_AF-A0A0D3E6H1-F1
#
_entry.id   AF-A0A0D3E6H1-F1
#
_cell.length_a   1.000
_cell.length_b   1.000
_cell.length_c   1.000
_cell.angle_alpha   90.00
_cell.angle_beta   90.00
_cell.angle_gamma   90.00
#
_symmetry.space_group_name_H-M   'P 1'
#
loop_
_entity.id
_entity.type
_entity.pdbx_description
1 polymer ?
#
loop_
_entity_poly.entity_id
_entity_poly.type
_entity_poly.pdbx_seq_one_letter_code
_entity_poly.pdbx_strand_id
1 'polypeptide(L)' 'MSAPPKSDAPLITSNDLAEADAFVFGFPTRFSMMAAQFKAFLGATGGLRRTQQLAGKPARIF' A
#
# COMPACT_ATOMS: atom_id res chain seq x y z
N MET A 1 3.73 1.94 -25.52
CA MET A 1 2.98 1.53 -24.31
C MET A 1 2.14 2.71 -23.88
N SER A 2 0.81 2.64 -24.00
CA SER A 2 -0.08 3.71 -23.52
C SER A 2 -0.52 3.35 -22.10
N ALA A 3 -0.19 4.18 -21.12
CA ALA A 3 -0.71 4.00 -19.78
C ALA A 3 -2.21 4.33 -19.76
N PRO A 4 -3.03 3.60 -18.98
CA PRO A 4 -4.41 4.00 -18.73
C PRO A 4 -4.48 5.43 -18.19
N PRO A 5 -5.56 6.18 -18.46
CA PRO A 5 -5.77 7.49 -17.84
C PRO A 5 -5.75 7.37 -16.32
N LYS A 6 -5.27 8.43 -15.67
CA LYS A 6 -5.14 8.48 -14.23
C LYS A 6 -6.53 8.35 -13.61
N SER A 7 -6.67 7.45 -12.63
CA SER A 7 -7.93 7.27 -11.89
C SER A 7 -8.19 8.49 -11.01
N ASP A 8 -9.47 8.81 -10.80
CA ASP A 8 -9.94 9.84 -9.85
C ASP A 8 -9.89 9.37 -8.38
N ALA A 9 -9.25 8.23 -8.11
CA ALA A 9 -9.09 7.69 -6.77
C ALA A 9 -8.27 8.64 -5.88
N PRO A 10 -8.66 8.81 -4.60
CA PRO A 10 -7.92 9.64 -3.66
C PRO A 10 -6.53 9.06 -3.41
N LEU A 11 -5.55 9.96 -3.27
CA LEU A 11 -4.19 9.59 -2.92
C LEU A 11 -4.11 9.38 -1.41
N ILE A 12 -3.60 8.22 -1.00
CA ILE A 12 -3.34 7.90 0.40
C ILE A 12 -1.86 8.08 0.73
N THR A 13 -1.58 8.47 1.97
CA THR A 13 -0.24 8.52 2.56
C THR A 13 -0.01 7.31 3.47
N SER A 14 1.24 7.11 3.90
CA SER A 14 1.55 6.02 4.82
C SER A 14 0.83 6.16 6.16
N ASN A 15 0.63 7.39 6.67
CA ASN A 15 0.02 7.64 7.97
C ASN A 15 -1.46 7.23 8.02
N ASP A 16 -2.16 7.33 6.89
CA ASP A 16 -3.59 6.99 6.80
C ASP A 16 -3.84 5.49 7.06
N LEU A 17 -2.80 4.65 6.95
CA LEU A 17 -2.89 3.22 7.29
C LEU A 17 -3.19 2.98 8.77
N ALA A 18 -2.84 3.90 9.67
CA ALA A 18 -3.09 3.72 11.10
C ALA A 18 -4.59 3.71 11.43
N GLU A 19 -5.39 4.46 10.66
CA GLU A 19 -6.83 4.66 10.89
C GLU A 19 -7.67 3.49 10.40
N ALA A 20 -7.20 2.71 9.42
CA ALA A 20 -7.96 1.62 8.83
C ALA A 20 -7.97 0.36 9.71
N ASP A 21 -9.11 -0.31 9.87
CA ASP A 21 -9.20 -1.55 10.66
C ASP A 21 -8.66 -2.79 9.92
N ALA A 22 -8.73 -2.78 8.59
CA ALA A 22 -8.32 -3.89 7.73
C ALA A 22 -7.84 -3.36 6.36
N PHE A 23 -7.04 -4.17 5.66
CA PHE A 23 -6.46 -3.79 4.38
C PHE A 23 -6.78 -4.78 3.26
N VAL A 24 -6.98 -4.25 2.06
CA VAL A 24 -6.98 -5.03 0.81
C VAL A 24 -6.08 -4.32 -0.18
N PHE A 25 -4.95 -4.95 -0.53
CA PHE A 25 -3.96 -4.39 -1.44
C PHE A 25 -4.04 -5.05 -2.80
N GLY A 26 -4.24 -4.24 -3.85
CA GLY A 26 -4.19 -4.65 -5.24
C GLY A 26 -3.08 -3.92 -5.97
N PHE A 27 -2.14 -4.65 -6.57
CA PHE A 27 -1.08 -4.04 -7.37
C PHE A 27 -0.63 -4.95 -8.51
N PRO A 28 -0.27 -4.39 -9.68
CA PRO A 28 0.24 -5.18 -10.78
C PRO A 28 1.57 -5.82 -10.38
N THR A 29 1.74 -7.10 -10.70
CA THR A 29 3.02 -7.79 -10.54
C THR A 29 3.85 -7.67 -11.81
N ARG A 30 5.16 -7.49 -11.65
CA ARG A 30 6.11 -7.59 -12.76
C ARG A 30 7.22 -8.54 -12.32
N PHE A 31 7.38 -9.66 -13.04
CA PHE A 31 8.31 -10.74 -12.67
C PHE A 31 8.10 -11.25 -11.23
N SER A 32 6.84 -11.47 -10.85
CA SER A 32 6.45 -11.91 -9.51
C SER A 32 6.90 -10.99 -8.37
N MET A 33 7.27 -9.73 -8.68
CA MET A 33 7.59 -8.69 -7.72
C MET A 33 6.48 -7.65 -7.66
N MET A 34 6.36 -7.02 -6.49
CA MET A 34 5.49 -5.86 -6.29
C MET A 34 5.88 -4.73 -7.25
N ALA A 35 4.89 -3.92 -7.65
CA ALA A 35 5.14 -2.68 -8.37
C ALA A 35 6.07 -1.75 -7.56
N ALA A 36 6.96 -1.03 -8.25
CA ALA A 36 7.95 -0.15 -7.62
C ALA A 36 7.30 0.91 -6.71
N GLN A 37 6.17 1.46 -7.14
CA GLN A 37 5.39 2.44 -6.37
C GLN A 37 4.87 1.83 -5.06
N PHE A 38 4.35 0.61 -5.11
CA PHE A 38 3.81 -0.07 -3.92
C PHE A 38 4.94 -0.46 -2.95
N LYS A 39 6.09 -0.90 -3.47
CA LYS A 39 7.27 -1.17 -2.65
C LYS A 39 7.79 0.10 -1.95
N ALA A 40 7.82 1.24 -2.64
CA ALA A 40 8.20 2.52 -2.06
C ALA A 40 7.19 2.98 -0.98
N PHE A 41 5.89 2.82 -1.22
CA PHE A 41 4.84 3.12 -0.25
C PHE A 41 5.00 2.33 1.05
N LEU A 42 5.19 1.00 0.98
CA LEU A 42 5.46 0.17 2.16
C LEU A 42 6.82 0.49 2.81
N GLY A 43 7.81 0.95 2.04
CA GLY A 43 9.08 1.44 2.58
C GLY A 43 8.92 2.68 3.47
N ALA A 44 7.93 3.54 3.17
CA ALA A 44 7.63 4.75 3.93
C ALA A 44 6.88 4.49 5.25
N THR A 45 6.44 3.25 5.54
CA THR A 45 5.71 2.92 6.78
C THR A 45 6.62 2.59 7.97
N GLY A 46 7.90 2.99 7.93
CA GLY A 46 8.88 2.69 8.98
C GLY A 46 8.49 3.21 10.36
N GLY A 47 7.88 4.40 10.44
CA GLY A 47 7.36 4.96 11.69
C GLY A 47 6.25 4.12 12.30
N LEU A 48 5.27 3.71 11.48
CA LEU A 48 4.15 2.85 11.90
C LEU A 48 4.62 1.46 12.36
N ARG A 49 5.64 0.92 11.70
CA ARG A 49 6.25 -0.36 12.09
C ARG A 49 6.90 -0.26 13.47
N ARG A 50 7.60 0.84 13.75
CA ARG A 50 8.27 1.06 15.05
C ARG A 50 7.27 1.14 16.21
N THR A 51 6.10 1.73 15.97
CA THR A 51 5.03 1.89 16.97
C THR A 51 4.02 0.73 16.98
N GLN A 52 4.25 -0.31 16.17
CA GLN A 52 3.35 -1.46 15.99
C GLN A 52 1.89 -1.10 15.63
N GLN A 53 1.65 0.07 15.03
CA GLN A 53 0.30 0.55 14.72
C GLN A 53 -0.43 -0.31 13.68
N LEU A 54 0.30 -1.10 12.90
CA LEU A 54 -0.27 -2.03 11.90
C LEU A 54 -0.40 -3.47 12.43
N ALA A 55 0.06 -3.75 13.65
CA ALA A 55 0.00 -5.10 14.20
C ALA A 55 -1.44 -5.50 14.53
N GLY A 56 -1.82 -6.73 14.18
CA GLY A 56 -3.16 -7.27 14.46
C GLY A 56 -4.26 -6.85 13.47
N LYS A 57 -3.99 -5.89 12.58
CA LYS A 57 -4.93 -5.49 11.52
C LYS A 57 -4.86 -6.51 10.37
N PRO A 58 -5.97 -7.18 10.00
CA PRO A 58 -5.98 -8.17 8.92
C PRO A 58 -5.72 -7.52 7.57
N ALA A 59 -5.00 -8.22 6.70
CA ALA A 59 -4.67 -7.75 5.34
C ALA A 59 -4.86 -8.86 4.30
N ARG A 60 -5.36 -8.50 3.12
CA ARG A 60 -5.47 -9.36 1.93
C ARG A 60 -4.69 -8.74 0.76
N ILE A 61 -4.13 -9.58 -0.12
CA ILE A 61 -3.40 -9.17 -1.33
C ILE A 61 -4.05 -9.82 -2.54
N PHE A 62 -4.16 -9.07 -3.66
CA PHE A 62 -4.63 -9.58 -4.95
C PHE A 62 -3.88 -8.95 -6.14
#